data_AF-A0AAW0EYX7-F1
#
_entry.id   AF-A0AAW0EYX7-F1
#
_cell.length_a   1.000
_cell.length_b   1.000
_cell.length_c   1.000
_cell.angle_alpha   90.00
_cell.angle_beta   90.00
_cell.angle_gamma   90.00
#
_symmetry.space_group_name_H-M   'P 1'
#
loop_
_entity.id
_entity.type
_entity.pdbx_description
1 polymer ?
#
loop_
_entity_poly.entity_id
_entity_poly.type
_entity_poly.pdbx_seq_one_letter_code
_entity_poly.pdbx_strand_id
1 'polypeptide(L)'
;MSRAGALEAIPRSIAPDQELAVLKLLLDLRSLGDAEGSERVRRRVREALLRSGDDAVAMDKVDEIIRRGRRVQSKLDGSHEERQRRKRERRERDMAAASRLVDVEAGSGEDSEGSVSAGDAEGGDAAA
;
A
#
# COMPACT_ATOMS: atom_id res chain seq x y z
N MET A 1 0.82 6.23 -54.83
CA MET A 1 2.01 5.84 -54.04
C MET A 1 1.56 4.96 -52.89
N SER A 2 1.59 3.64 -53.11
CA SER A 2 1.19 2.65 -52.11
C SER A 2 2.27 2.57 -51.03
N ARG A 3 1.90 2.72 -49.74
CA ARG A 3 2.77 2.43 -48.60
C ARG A 3 3.00 0.91 -48.52
N ALA A 4 3.75 0.36 -49.47
CA ALA A 4 4.33 -0.97 -49.38
C ALA A 4 5.52 -0.87 -48.41
N GLY A 5 5.29 -1.18 -47.13
CA GLY A 5 6.37 -1.15 -46.13
C GLY A 5 5.96 -1.15 -44.65
N ALA A 6 4.68 -1.05 -44.32
CA ALA A 6 4.25 -1.31 -42.95
C ALA A 6 4.05 -2.82 -42.79
N LEU A 7 5.14 -3.56 -42.56
CA LEU A 7 5.02 -4.87 -41.92
C LEU A 7 4.15 -4.66 -40.68
N GLU A 8 3.04 -5.39 -40.57
CA GLU A 8 2.19 -5.31 -39.38
C GLU A 8 3.08 -5.52 -38.16
N ALA A 9 3.10 -4.54 -37.25
CA ALA A 9 3.93 -4.62 -36.06
C ALA A 9 3.52 -5.89 -35.30
N ILE A 10 4.41 -6.88 -35.26
CA ILE A 10 4.16 -8.13 -34.54
C ILE A 10 3.93 -7.74 -33.08
N PRO A 11 2.73 -8.00 -32.53
CA PRO A 11 2.45 -7.68 -31.14
C PRO A 11 3.45 -8.38 -30.23
N ARG A 12 3.95 -7.65 -29.24
CA ARG A 12 4.78 -8.23 -28.18
C ARG A 12 4.00 -9.23 -27.36
N SER A 13 4.70 -10.23 -26.84
CA SER A 13 4.15 -11.22 -25.93
C SER A 13 4.21 -10.70 -24.51
N ILE A 14 3.25 -11.11 -23.68
CA ILE A 14 3.28 -10.92 -22.23
C ILE A 14 3.14 -12.26 -21.53
N ALA A 15 3.42 -12.32 -20.23
CA ALA A 15 3.28 -13.55 -19.48
C ALA A 15 1.80 -13.97 -19.39
N PRO A 16 1.48 -15.28 -19.40
CA PRO A 16 0.11 -15.78 -19.27
C PRO A 16 -0.62 -15.25 -18.03
N ASP A 17 0.09 -15.08 -16.91
CA ASP A 17 -0.46 -14.52 -15.68
C ASP A 17 -0.86 -13.05 -15.84
N GLN A 18 -0.13 -12.28 -16.66
CA GLN A 18 -0.48 -10.90 -16.97
C GLN A 18 -1.68 -10.83 -17.91
N GLU A 19 -1.79 -11.72 -18.89
CA GLU A 19 -2.99 -11.83 -19.75
C GLU A 19 -4.23 -12.09 -18.91
N LEU A 20 -4.16 -13.07 -18.02
CA LEU A 20 -5.24 -13.40 -17.09
C LEU A 20 -5.59 -12.20 -16.20
N ALA A 21 -4.58 -11.50 -15.67
CA ALA A 21 -4.79 -10.33 -14.82
C ALA A 21 -5.47 -9.17 -15.58
N VAL A 22 -5.11 -8.94 -16.85
CA VAL A 22 -5.77 -7.95 -17.72
C VAL A 22 -7.23 -8.35 -17.96
N LEU A 23 -7.50 -9.60 -18.33
CA LEU A 23 -8.86 -10.08 -18.59
C LEU A 23 -9.76 -9.93 -17.36
N LYS A 24 -9.28 -10.37 -16.19
CA LYS A 24 -10.00 -10.20 -14.92
C LYS A 24 -10.32 -8.73 -14.65
N LEU A 25 -9.32 -7.86 -14.74
CA LEU A 25 -9.49 -6.43 -14.52
C LEU A 25 -10.52 -5.80 -15.48
N LEU A 26 -10.52 -6.18 -16.76
CA LEU A 26 -11.50 -5.68 -17.74
C LEU A 26 -12.93 -6.08 -17.38
N LEU A 27 -13.12 -7.34 -16.97
CA LEU A 27 -14.42 -7.86 -16.55
C LEU A 27 -14.88 -7.21 -15.24
N ASP A 28 -13.98 -7.10 -14.26
CA ASP A 28 -14.27 -6.49 -12.96
C ASP A 28 -14.72 -5.04 -13.13
N LEU A 29 -13.99 -4.23 -13.90
CA LEU A 29 -14.36 -2.83 -14.17
C LEU A 29 -15.75 -2.73 -14.82
N ARG A 30 -16.07 -3.59 -15.79
CA ARG A 30 -17.41 -3.61 -16.40
C ARG A 30 -18.49 -4.02 -15.41
N SER A 31 -18.23 -5.03 -14.58
CA SER A 31 -19.18 -5.49 -13.56
C SER A 31 -19.48 -4.43 -12.50
N LEU A 32 -18.50 -3.57 -12.20
CA LEU A 32 -18.62 -2.43 -11.29
C LEU A 32 -19.19 -1.16 -11.96
N GLY A 33 -19.61 -1.25 -13.23
CA GLY A 33 -20.22 -0.14 -13.97
C GLY A 33 -19.24 0.81 -14.67
N ASP A 34 -17.92 0.59 -14.56
CA ASP A 34 -16.89 1.40 -15.22
C ASP A 34 -16.53 0.85 -16.62
N ALA A 35 -17.50 0.93 -17.52
CA ALA A 35 -17.32 0.50 -18.91
C ALA A 35 -16.22 1.29 -19.63
N GLU A 36 -16.14 2.60 -19.43
CA GLU A 36 -15.13 3.46 -20.06
C GLU A 36 -13.72 3.15 -19.54
N GLY A 37 -13.57 2.93 -18.24
CA GLY A 37 -12.31 2.48 -17.64
C GLY A 37 -11.84 1.15 -18.23
N SER A 38 -12.75 0.20 -18.45
CA SER A 38 -12.42 -1.07 -19.10
C SER A 38 -11.87 -0.85 -20.53
N GLU A 39 -12.49 0.02 -21.33
CA GLU A 39 -12.04 0.30 -22.69
C GLU A 39 -10.69 1.02 -22.71
N ARG A 40 -10.48 1.92 -21.76
CA ARG A 40 -9.21 2.62 -21.57
C ARG A 40 -8.08 1.65 -21.22
N VAL A 41 -8.31 0.67 -20.36
CA VAL A 41 -7.35 -0.41 -20.05
C VAL A 41 -7.04 -1.21 -21.31
N ARG A 42 -8.07 -1.66 -22.05
CA ARG A 42 -7.91 -2.43 -23.29
C ARG A 42 -7.06 -1.68 -24.31
N ARG A 43 -7.33 -0.38 -24.52
CA ARG A 43 -6.58 0.47 -25.45
C ARG A 43 -5.12 0.59 -25.04
N ARG A 44 -4.85 0.86 -23.76
CA ARG A 44 -3.48 1.01 -23.25
C ARG A 44 -2.67 -0.28 -23.34
N VAL A 45 -3.29 -1.43 -23.05
CA VAL A 45 -2.63 -2.73 -23.20
C VAL A 45 -2.30 -2.96 -24.67
N ARG A 46 -3.24 -2.74 -25.59
CA ARG A 46 -2.98 -2.86 -27.03
C ARG A 46 -1.85 -1.95 -27.49
N GLU A 47 -1.82 -0.70 -27.04
CA GLU A 47 -0.72 0.24 -27.33
C GLU A 47 0.62 -0.25 -26.77
N ALA A 48 0.64 -0.81 -25.56
CA ALA A 48 1.84 -1.38 -24.96
C ALA A 48 2.38 -2.57 -25.77
N LEU A 49 1.50 -3.46 -26.24
CA LEU A 49 1.92 -4.62 -27.05
C LEU A 49 2.41 -4.22 -28.45
N LEU A 50 1.82 -3.19 -29.06
CA LEU A 50 2.18 -2.78 -30.43
C LEU A 50 3.39 -1.83 -30.51
N ARG A 51 3.65 -1.05 -29.45
CA ARG A 51 4.64 0.04 -29.48
C ARG A 51 5.89 -0.23 -28.62
N SER A 52 5.98 -1.38 -27.97
CA SER A 52 7.15 -1.70 -27.15
C SER A 52 8.29 -2.29 -27.96
N GLY A 53 9.52 -1.92 -27.60
CA GLY A 53 10.73 -2.34 -28.30
C GLY A 53 10.95 -3.85 -28.23
N ASP A 54 10.63 -4.44 -27.08
CA ASP A 54 10.72 -5.88 -26.77
C ASP A 54 9.59 -6.31 -25.83
N ASP A 55 9.56 -7.61 -25.50
CA ASP A 55 8.57 -8.22 -24.62
C ASP A 55 8.73 -7.76 -23.16
N ALA A 56 9.97 -7.54 -22.68
CA ALA A 56 10.21 -7.09 -21.30
C ALA A 56 9.58 -5.70 -21.05
N VAL A 57 9.81 -4.77 -21.96
CA VAL A 57 9.22 -3.42 -21.92
C VAL A 57 7.69 -3.49 -22.04
N ALA A 58 7.15 -4.41 -22.83
CA ALA A 58 5.71 -4.62 -22.93
C ALA A 58 5.13 -5.13 -21.60
N MET A 59 5.78 -6.12 -20.98
CA MET A 59 5.40 -6.68 -19.69
C MET A 59 5.41 -5.61 -18.60
N ASP A 60 6.45 -4.78 -18.51
CA ASP A 60 6.55 -3.71 -17.51
C ASP A 60 5.42 -2.68 -17.65
N LYS A 61 5.11 -2.26 -18.88
CA LYS A 61 4.00 -1.34 -19.15
C LYS A 61 2.65 -1.95 -18.80
N VAL A 62 2.44 -3.23 -19.12
CA VAL A 62 1.20 -3.94 -18.77
C VAL A 62 1.05 -4.04 -17.26
N ASP A 63 2.13 -4.32 -16.54
CA ASP A 63 2.18 -4.31 -15.09
C ASP A 63 1.75 -2.97 -14.48
N GLU A 64 2.26 -1.87 -15.02
CA GLU A 64 1.83 -0.52 -14.62
C GLU A 64 0.34 -0.29 -14.87
N ILE A 65 -0.17 -0.72 -16.03
CA ILE A 65 -1.59 -0.59 -16.38
C ILE A 65 -2.45 -1.38 -15.39
N ILE A 66 -2.07 -2.62 -15.08
CA ILE A 66 -2.75 -3.48 -14.09
C ILE A 66 -2.74 -2.79 -12.72
N ARG A 67 -1.58 -2.30 -12.25
CA ARG A 67 -1.46 -1.62 -10.94
C ARG A 67 -2.38 -0.40 -10.86
N ARG A 68 -2.43 0.43 -11.92
CA ARG A 68 -3.32 1.60 -11.96
C ARG A 68 -4.79 1.20 -12.02
N GLY A 69 -5.13 0.20 -12.82
CA GLY A 69 -6.50 -0.33 -12.93
C GLY A 69 -7.02 -0.90 -11.61
N ARG A 70 -6.21 -1.69 -10.89
CA ARG A 70 -6.56 -2.22 -9.56
C ARG A 70 -6.85 -1.13 -8.54
N ARG A 71 -6.19 0.03 -8.62
CA ARG A 71 -6.51 1.18 -7.75
C ARG A 71 -7.88 1.75 -8.06
N VAL A 72 -8.26 1.83 -9.33
CA VAL A 72 -9.60 2.28 -9.74
C VAL A 72 -10.65 1.27 -9.28
N GLN A 73 -10.44 -0.01 -9.59
CA GLN A 73 -11.28 -1.12 -9.12
C GLN A 73 -11.51 -1.05 -7.59
N SER A 74 -10.43 -0.89 -6.81
CA SER A 74 -10.53 -0.84 -5.34
C SER A 74 -11.37 0.32 -4.80
N LYS A 75 -11.51 1.40 -5.57
CA LYS A 75 -12.37 2.53 -5.20
C LYS A 75 -13.83 2.25 -5.54
N LEU A 76 -14.06 1.56 -6.66
CA LEU A 76 -15.40 1.20 -7.13
C LEU A 76 -16.03 0.09 -6.28
N ASP A 77 -15.24 -0.90 -5.84
CA ASP A 77 -15.70 -2.02 -5.02
C ASP A 77 -15.78 -1.70 -3.51
N GLY A 78 -15.43 -0.48 -3.11
CA GLY A 78 -15.42 -0.04 -1.70
C GLY A 78 -14.29 -0.60 -0.85
N SER A 79 -13.46 -1.52 -1.37
CA SER A 79 -12.35 -2.13 -0.62
C SER A 79 -11.27 -1.12 -0.21
N HIS A 80 -11.13 -0.03 -0.96
CA HIS A 80 -10.25 1.08 -0.63
C HIS A 80 -10.71 1.79 0.65
N GLU A 81 -12.01 2.07 0.77
CA GLU A 81 -12.60 2.70 1.94
C GLU A 81 -12.52 1.77 3.15
N GLU A 82 -12.82 0.50 2.96
CA GLU A 82 -12.72 -0.50 4.02
C GLU A 82 -11.28 -0.65 4.54
N ARG A 83 -10.29 -0.65 3.63
CA ARG A 83 -8.87 -0.68 4.02
C ARG A 83 -8.47 0.56 4.79
N GLN A 84 -8.97 1.74 4.40
CA GLN A 84 -8.72 2.97 5.14
C GLN A 84 -9.38 2.95 6.52
N ARG A 85 -10.62 2.45 6.63
CA ARG A 85 -11.33 2.29 7.90
C ARG A 85 -10.56 1.38 8.86
N ARG A 86 -10.16 0.19 8.41
CA ARG A 86 -9.34 -0.74 9.21
C ARG A 86 -8.01 -0.12 9.65
N LYS A 87 -7.39 0.71 8.81
CA LYS A 87 -6.15 1.42 9.18
C LYS A 87 -6.39 2.49 10.24
N ARG A 88 -7.52 3.19 10.22
CA ARG A 88 -7.90 4.16 11.27
C ARG A 88 -8.19 3.45 12.58
N GLU A 89 -8.98 2.38 12.56
CA GLU A 89 -9.28 1.56 13.74
C GLU A 89 -8.01 1.02 14.42
N ARG A 90 -7.02 0.57 13.63
CA ARG A 90 -5.73 0.14 14.18
C ARG A 90 -4.98 1.27 14.88
N ARG A 91 -4.86 2.44 14.22
CA ARG A 91 -4.19 3.61 14.80
C ARG A 91 -4.87 4.10 16.07
N GLU A 92 -6.20 4.07 16.12
CA GLU A 92 -6.96 4.44 17.30
C GLU A 92 -6.72 3.46 18.46
N ARG A 93 -6.69 2.15 18.19
CA ARG A 93 -6.32 1.15 19.19
C ARG A 93 -4.89 1.33 19.69
N ASP A 94 -3.95 1.61 18.80
CA ASP A 94 -2.55 1.84 19.16
C ASP A 94 -2.41 3.11 20.03
N MET A 95 -3.11 4.20 19.67
CA MET A 95 -3.14 5.42 20.50
C MET A 95 -3.83 5.19 21.85
N ALA A 96 -4.93 4.45 21.89
CA ALA A 96 -5.61 4.10 23.14
C ALA A 96 -4.77 3.17 24.04
N ALA A 97 -3.95 2.29 23.44
CA ALA A 97 -2.98 1.48 24.18
C ALA A 97 -1.84 2.35 24.74
N ALA A 98 -1.31 3.29 23.95
CA ALA A 98 -0.28 4.22 24.39
C ALA A 98 -0.79 5.17 25.48
N SER A 99 -1.99 5.74 25.34
CA SER A 99 -2.63 6.58 26.37
C SER A 99 -2.78 5.83 27.68
N ARG A 100 -3.24 4.57 27.64
CA ARG A 100 -3.37 3.73 28.84
C ARG A 100 -2.03 3.45 29.52
N LEU A 101 -0.95 3.30 28.75
CA LEU A 101 0.40 3.16 29.32
C LEU A 101 0.84 4.43 30.05
N VAL A 102 0.59 5.61 29.45
CA VAL A 102 0.88 6.91 30.08
C VAL A 102 0.03 7.12 31.34
N ASP A 103 -1.24 6.74 31.33
CA ASP A 103 -2.13 6.85 32.50
C ASP A 103 -1.69 5.92 33.65
N VAL A 104 -1.17 4.72 33.34
CA VAL A 104 -0.59 3.81 34.34
C VAL A 104 0.73 4.36 34.90
N GLU A 105 1.57 4.97 34.06
CA GLU A 105 2.82 5.59 34.48
C GLU A 105 2.57 6.85 35.35
N ALA A 106 1.56 7.66 35.01
CA ALA A 106 1.14 8.81 35.79
C ALA A 106 0.44 8.43 37.11
N GLY A 107 -0.29 7.30 37.15
CA GLY A 107 -0.88 6.75 38.36
C GLY A 107 0.12 6.01 39.28
N SER A 108 1.33 5.72 38.79
CA SER A 108 2.44 5.12 39.56
C SER A 108 3.39 6.17 40.17
N GLY A 109 3.04 7.46 40.10
CA GLY A 109 3.62 8.51 40.92
C GLY A 109 2.86 8.62 42.25
N GLU A 110 2.91 7.55 43.06
CA GLU A 110 2.47 7.64 44.46
C GLU A 110 3.45 8.59 45.17
N ASP A 111 2.92 9.71 45.67
CA ASP A 111 3.61 10.67 46.53
C ASP A 111 4.26 9.93 47.71
N SER A 112 5.54 9.55 47.58
CA SER A 112 6.33 9.08 48.72
C SER A 112 6.76 10.27 49.57
N GLU A 113 5.78 10.92 50.21
CA GLU A 113 5.94 11.79 51.37
C GLU A 113 6.42 10.93 52.56
N GLY A 114 7.70 10.56 52.53
CA GLY A 114 8.35 9.75 53.56
C GLY A 114 9.31 10.60 54.39
N SER A 115 8.79 11.26 55.42
CA SER A 115 9.60 11.89 56.45
C SER A 115 10.48 10.87 57.18
N VAL A 116 11.79 11.05 57.17
CA VAL A 116 12.70 10.47 58.18
C VAL A 116 13.64 11.57 58.66
N SER A 117 13.33 12.03 59.86
CA SER A 117 14.23 12.78 60.73
C SER A 117 15.22 11.81 61.39
N ALA A 118 16.37 12.39 61.77
CA ALA A 118 17.38 11.89 62.71
C ALA A 118 18.48 10.95 62.18
N GLY A 119 19.71 11.49 62.25
CA GLY A 119 20.75 10.89 63.10
C GLY A 119 21.86 10.11 62.41
N ASP A 120 23.09 10.56 62.69
CA ASP A 120 24.36 9.81 62.65
C ASP A 120 24.98 9.51 61.27
N ALA A 121 26.29 9.61 61.06
CA ALA A 121 27.42 10.17 61.79
C ALA A 121 28.59 10.27 60.80
N GLU A 122 29.57 11.08 61.18
CA GLU A 122 30.87 11.30 60.55
C GLU A 122 31.53 10.03 60.00
N GLY A 123 32.11 10.11 58.80
CA GLY A 123 33.58 10.09 58.68
C GLY A 123 34.10 8.65 58.70
N GLY A 124 34.30 8.00 57.56
CA GLY A 124 35.44 8.30 56.70
C GLY A 124 36.68 7.62 57.27
N ASP A 125 36.78 6.29 57.15
CA ASP A 125 38.04 5.58 57.38
C ASP A 125 38.64 5.19 56.03
N ALA A 126 39.85 5.70 55.81
CA ALA A 126 40.64 5.55 54.62
C ALA A 126 41.89 4.75 54.97
N ALA A 127 42.13 3.69 54.18
CA ALA A 127 43.43 3.13 53.83
C ALA A 127 44.41 2.72 54.95
N ALA A 128 44.70 1.41 55.00
CA ALA A 128 46.06 0.86 54.85
C ALA A 128 45.99 -0.64 54.52
#